data_AF-A0A8J5KFC2-F1
#
_entry.id   AF-A0A8J5KFC2-F1
#
_cell.length_a   1.000
_cell.length_b   1.000
_cell.length_c   1.000
_cell.angle_alpha   90.00
_cell.angle_beta   90.00
_cell.angle_gamma   90.00
#
_symmetry.space_group_name_H-M   'P 1'
#
loop_
_entity.id
_entity.type
_entity.pdbx_description
1 polymer ?
#
loop_
_entity_poly.entity_id
_entity_poly.type
_entity_poly.pdbx_seq_one_letter_code
_entity_poly.pdbx_strand_id
1 'polypeptide(L)'
;MYVRFWHEAPMAVRAPFNDLQLMKVLKEYPHEKVAHAAQAAISRHLWYLSEHLIGLSLFDDRIDTETKKNMVQNFQCPKKQDFSRRIVLSDETPISNVASFVTERTLDIFDVLTLDGKERAQLFLSELSDDGAGIRKGQVRDFRGNVEVPPPYPHTHNSPSK
;
A
#
# COMPACT_ATOMS: atom_id res chain seq x y z
N MET A 1 13.61 -19.71 0.94
CA MET A 1 12.29 -19.09 1.24
C MET A 1 12.33 -17.56 1.23
N TYR A 2 13.29 -16.90 1.89
CA TYR A 2 13.33 -15.44 2.01
C TYR A 2 13.53 -14.64 0.70
N VAL A 3 14.39 -15.13 -0.21
CA VAL A 3 14.79 -14.41 -1.44
C VAL A 3 13.60 -14.00 -2.32
N ARG A 4 12.55 -14.83 -2.37
CA ARG A 4 11.32 -14.53 -3.13
C ARG A 4 10.60 -13.29 -2.59
N PHE A 5 10.65 -13.02 -1.30
CA PHE A 5 9.99 -11.84 -0.73
C PHE A 5 10.92 -10.63 -0.74
N TRP A 6 12.22 -10.85 -0.56
CA TRP A 6 13.23 -9.79 -0.51
C TRP A 6 13.41 -9.02 -1.82
N HIS A 7 13.38 -9.69 -2.98
CA HIS A 7 13.62 -9.00 -4.25
C HIS A 7 12.54 -7.97 -4.60
N GLU A 8 11.33 -8.14 -4.06
CA GLU A 8 10.22 -7.19 -4.22
C GLU A 8 10.10 -6.21 -3.03
N ALA A 9 10.94 -6.34 -2.00
CA ALA A 9 10.95 -5.43 -0.86
C ALA A 9 11.11 -3.94 -1.24
N PRO A 10 11.85 -3.57 -2.29
CA PRO A 10 11.90 -2.18 -2.76
C PRO A 10 10.57 -1.64 -3.30
N MET A 11 9.62 -2.51 -3.65
CA MET A 11 8.30 -2.12 -4.16
C MET A 11 7.34 -1.87 -2.99
N ALA A 12 7.19 -0.60 -2.59
CA ALA A 12 6.36 -0.21 -1.44
C ALA A 12 4.90 -0.71 -1.51
N VAL A 13 4.33 -0.82 -2.71
CA VAL A 13 2.98 -1.36 -2.94
C VAL A 13 2.88 -2.85 -2.61
N ARG A 14 3.93 -3.62 -2.88
CA ARG A 14 3.98 -5.08 -2.70
C ARG A 14 4.50 -5.51 -1.34
N ALA A 15 5.25 -4.62 -0.69
CA ALA A 15 5.94 -4.90 0.56
C ALA A 15 5.01 -5.40 1.68
N PRO A 16 3.83 -4.78 1.96
CA PRO A 16 2.99 -5.22 3.06
C PRO A 16 2.36 -6.61 2.82
N PHE A 17 1.92 -6.90 1.58
CA PHE A 17 1.42 -8.22 1.22
C PHE A 17 2.53 -9.28 1.33
N ASN A 18 3.73 -8.98 0.84
CA ASN A 18 4.87 -9.89 0.89
C ASN A 18 5.27 -10.25 2.32
N ASP A 19 5.30 -9.28 3.21
CA ASP A 19 5.63 -9.48 4.61
C ASP A 19 4.61 -10.40 5.32
N LEU A 20 3.32 -10.19 5.06
CA LEU A 20 2.27 -11.05 5.60
C LEU A 20 2.36 -12.47 5.02
N GLN A 21 2.60 -12.62 3.71
CA GLN A 21 2.79 -13.94 3.10
C GLN A 21 4.02 -14.67 3.64
N LEU A 22 5.14 -13.96 3.84
CA LEU A 22 6.34 -14.52 4.43
C LEU A 22 6.09 -15.01 5.85
N MET A 23 5.35 -14.24 6.66
CA MET A 23 4.98 -14.66 8.01
C MET A 23 4.07 -15.89 8.00
N LYS A 24 3.11 -15.98 7.07
CA LYS A 24 2.29 -17.18 6.89
C LYS A 24 3.13 -18.42 6.56
N VAL A 25 4.06 -18.29 5.60
CA VAL A 25 4.97 -19.37 5.23
C VAL A 25 5.86 -19.81 6.40
N LEU A 26 6.29 -18.87 7.25
CA LEU A 26 7.10 -19.19 8.42
C LEU A 26 6.30 -19.90 9.52
N LYS A 27 5.01 -19.59 9.69
CA LYS A 27 4.13 -20.32 10.63
C LYS A 27 3.95 -21.79 10.24
N GLU A 28 3.98 -22.09 8.94
CA GLU A 28 3.84 -23.45 8.40
C GLU A 28 5.19 -24.17 8.22
N TYR A 29 6.32 -23.54 8.58
CA TYR A 29 7.65 -24.09 8.32
C TYR A 29 7.98 -25.27 9.27
N PRO A 30 8.43 -26.43 8.76
CA PRO A 30 8.54 -27.66 9.56
C PRO A 30 9.60 -27.61 10.67
N HIS A 31 10.61 -26.75 10.54
CA HIS A 31 11.65 -26.62 11.56
C HIS A 31 11.35 -25.45 12.49
N GLU A 32 10.65 -25.74 13.58
CA GLU A 32 10.18 -24.76 14.57
C GLU A 32 11.27 -23.79 15.04
N LYS A 33 12.47 -24.28 15.37
CA LYS A 33 13.59 -23.41 15.80
C LYS A 33 14.00 -22.40 14.72
N VAL A 34 14.03 -22.84 13.46
CA VAL A 34 14.38 -21.98 12.33
C VAL A 34 13.22 -21.01 12.04
N ALA A 35 11.98 -21.50 12.09
CA ALA A 35 10.78 -20.70 11.94
C ALA A 35 10.75 -19.57 12.98
N HIS A 36 10.90 -19.90 14.25
CA HIS A 36 10.89 -18.94 15.36
C HIS A 36 12.03 -17.91 15.23
N ALA A 37 13.25 -18.35 14.91
CA ALA A 37 14.38 -17.45 14.71
C ALA A 37 14.14 -16.48 13.53
N ALA A 38 13.57 -16.98 12.42
CA ALA A 38 13.24 -16.18 11.25
C ALA A 38 12.08 -15.20 11.53
N GLN A 39 11.02 -15.64 12.22
CA GLN A 39 9.91 -14.78 12.63
C GLN A 39 10.40 -13.65 13.54
N ALA A 40 11.22 -13.97 14.56
CA ALA A 40 11.83 -12.97 15.42
C ALA A 40 12.70 -11.97 14.64
N ALA A 41 13.43 -12.45 13.63
CA ALA A 41 14.22 -11.57 12.76
C ALA A 41 13.33 -10.63 11.95
N ILE A 42 12.30 -11.15 11.29
CA ILE A 42 11.39 -10.39 10.44
C ILE A 42 10.51 -9.43 11.23
N SER A 43 10.03 -9.80 12.42
CA SER A 43 9.24 -8.91 13.29
C SER A 43 9.98 -7.62 13.66
N ARG A 44 11.32 -7.61 13.63
CA ARG A 44 12.13 -6.38 13.79
C ARG A 44 12.11 -5.49 12.53
N HIS A 45 11.92 -6.09 11.35
CA HIS A 45 11.81 -5.40 10.06
C HIS A 45 10.38 -4.95 9.75
N LEU A 46 9.35 -5.53 10.37
CA LEU A 46 7.95 -5.12 10.24
C LEU A 46 7.62 -3.78 10.93
N TRP A 47 8.62 -2.98 11.31
CA TRP A 47 8.39 -1.72 12.00
C TRP A 47 7.60 -0.70 11.19
N TYR A 48 7.64 -0.83 9.86
CA TYR A 48 6.91 0.01 8.93
C TYR A 48 5.51 -0.57 8.61
N LEU A 49 5.26 -1.85 8.90
CA LEU A 49 3.96 -2.48 8.66
C LEU A 49 2.96 -1.95 9.71
N SER A 50 2.28 -0.88 9.33
CA SER A 50 1.34 -0.13 10.18
C SER A 50 -0.04 -0.04 9.52
N GLU A 51 -1.04 0.39 10.29
CA GLU A 51 -2.39 0.64 9.75
C GLU A 51 -2.38 1.67 8.61
N HIS A 52 -1.41 2.58 8.58
CA HIS A 52 -1.25 3.53 7.48
C HIS A 52 -0.70 2.85 6.23
N LEU A 53 0.45 2.19 6.37
CA LEU A 53 1.21 1.69 5.21
C LEU A 53 0.66 0.39 4.64
N ILE A 54 -0.16 -0.35 5.39
CA ILE A 54 -0.90 -1.50 4.86
C ILE A 54 -1.83 -1.10 3.70
N GLY A 55 -2.29 0.16 3.67
CA GLY A 55 -3.13 0.72 2.62
C GLY A 55 -2.47 0.73 1.24
N LEU A 56 -1.14 0.73 1.18
CA LEU A 56 -0.40 0.62 -0.08
C LEU A 56 -0.71 -0.69 -0.82
N SER A 57 -1.09 -1.75 -0.10
CA SER A 57 -1.46 -3.03 -0.70
C SER A 57 -2.73 -2.94 -1.57
N LEU A 58 -3.55 -1.90 -1.44
CA LEU A 58 -4.69 -1.69 -2.34
C LEU A 58 -4.26 -1.58 -3.81
N PHE A 59 -3.04 -1.10 -4.04
CA PHE A 59 -2.44 -0.99 -5.37
C PHE A 59 -1.72 -2.26 -5.83
N ASP A 60 -1.64 -3.30 -5.00
CA ASP A 60 -1.02 -4.58 -5.37
C ASP A 60 -1.98 -5.35 -6.30
N ASP A 61 -1.50 -5.70 -7.49
CA ASP A 61 -2.25 -6.41 -8.53
C ASP A 61 -2.56 -7.86 -8.16
N ARG A 62 -1.85 -8.42 -7.17
CA ARG A 62 -2.01 -9.81 -6.72
C ARG A 62 -3.12 -9.97 -5.69
N ILE A 63 -3.57 -8.88 -5.08
CA ILE A 63 -4.71 -8.89 -4.16
C ILE A 63 -6.00 -8.90 -4.98
N ASP A 64 -6.84 -9.89 -4.73
CA ASP A 64 -8.10 -10.03 -5.45
C ASP A 64 -9.08 -8.89 -5.12
N THR A 65 -10.01 -8.64 -6.05
CA THR A 65 -10.99 -7.56 -5.93
C THR A 65 -11.85 -7.68 -4.68
N GLU A 66 -12.17 -8.89 -4.23
CA GLU A 66 -13.00 -9.09 -3.04
C GLU A 66 -12.24 -8.69 -1.77
N THR A 67 -10.97 -9.08 -1.67
CA THR A 67 -10.09 -8.60 -0.60
C THR A 67 -9.94 -7.07 -0.62
N LYS A 68 -9.77 -6.45 -1.80
CA LYS A 68 -9.71 -4.98 -1.90
C LYS A 68 -11.01 -4.31 -1.45
N LYS A 69 -12.17 -4.87 -1.78
CA LYS A 69 -13.46 -4.40 -1.26
C LYS A 69 -13.52 -4.50 0.25
N ASN A 70 -13.08 -5.62 0.83
CA ASN A 70 -13.01 -5.79 2.28
C ASN A 70 -12.07 -4.79 2.95
N MET A 71 -10.91 -4.49 2.34
CA MET A 71 -10.01 -3.44 2.81
C MET A 71 -10.71 -2.08 2.84
N VAL A 72 -11.39 -1.69 1.76
CA VAL A 72 -12.10 -0.40 1.69
C VAL A 72 -13.27 -0.34 2.67
N GLN A 73 -14.01 -1.42 2.87
CA GLN A 73 -15.06 -1.49 3.89
C GLN A 73 -14.49 -1.28 5.30
N ASN A 74 -13.31 -1.83 5.58
CA ASN A 74 -12.64 -1.69 6.87
C ASN A 74 -12.13 -0.28 7.16
N PHE A 75 -12.15 0.65 6.20
CA PHE A 75 -11.94 2.08 6.47
C PHE A 75 -13.01 2.68 7.39
N GLN A 76 -14.18 2.04 7.49
CA GLN A 76 -15.25 2.46 8.41
C GLN A 76 -15.14 1.78 9.78
N CYS A 77 -14.20 0.83 9.94
CA CYS A 77 -13.99 0.16 11.22
C CYS A 77 -13.20 1.07 12.19
N PRO A 78 -13.73 1.34 13.39
CA PRO A 78 -13.06 2.17 14.38
C PRO A 78 -11.70 1.57 14.77
N LYS A 79 -10.77 2.44 15.15
CA LYS A 79 -9.46 2.07 15.72
C LYS A 79 -9.63 0.96 16.77
N LYS A 80 -8.93 -0.16 16.62
CA LYS A 80 -8.69 -1.03 17.78
C LYS A 80 -7.65 -0.33 18.64
N GLN A 81 -7.98 -0.13 19.92
CA GLN A 81 -7.25 0.72 20.86
C GLN A 81 -5.76 0.33 21.04
N ASP A 82 -5.40 -0.91 20.67
CA ASP A 82 -4.08 -1.52 20.93
C ASP A 82 -3.14 -1.62 19.73
N PHE A 83 -3.52 -1.18 18.53
CA PHE A 83 -2.53 -1.11 17.44
C PHE A 83 -1.64 0.12 17.68
N SER A 84 -0.51 -0.16 18.33
CA SER A 84 0.71 0.63 18.24
C SER A 84 0.97 1.01 16.78
N ARG A 85 1.84 1.99 16.52
CA ARG A 85 2.27 2.39 15.15
C ARG A 85 2.82 1.24 14.28
N ARG A 86 2.84 0.01 14.81
CA ARG A 86 3.31 -1.24 14.26
C ARG A 86 2.25 -2.32 14.49
N ILE A 87 1.94 -3.07 13.44
CA ILE A 87 1.14 -4.29 13.54
C ILE A 87 1.96 -5.34 14.29
N VAL A 88 1.46 -5.79 15.44
CA VAL A 88 2.07 -6.88 16.20
C VAL A 88 1.49 -8.20 15.68
N LEU A 89 2.28 -8.93 14.91
CA LEU A 89 1.94 -10.28 14.49
C LEU A 89 2.36 -11.24 15.60
N SER A 90 1.40 -11.73 16.39
CA SER A 90 1.62 -12.85 17.31
C SER A 90 1.29 -14.19 16.64
N ASP A 91 1.69 -15.30 17.25
CA ASP A 91 1.34 -16.64 16.78
C ASP A 91 -0.18 -16.82 16.64
N GLU A 92 -0.95 -16.21 17.55
CA GLU A 92 -2.41 -16.20 17.57
C GLU A 92 -3.07 -15.28 16.54
N THR A 93 -2.34 -14.33 15.95
CA THR A 93 -2.94 -13.46 14.91
C THR A 93 -3.20 -14.27 13.65
N PRO A 94 -4.47 -14.39 13.20
CA PRO A 94 -4.75 -15.01 11.93
C PRO A 94 -4.18 -14.10 10.83
N ILE A 95 -3.11 -14.55 10.18
CA ILE A 95 -2.57 -13.90 8.98
C ILE A 95 -3.42 -14.37 7.78
N SER A 96 -4.74 -14.27 7.92
CA SER A 96 -5.67 -14.82 6.96
C SER A 96 -5.91 -13.85 5.81
N ASN A 97 -5.91 -12.53 6.07
CA ASN A 97 -6.18 -11.53 5.05
C ASN A 97 -5.53 -10.17 5.37
N VAL A 98 -4.92 -9.51 4.40
CA VAL A 98 -4.45 -8.11 4.50
C VAL A 98 -5.54 -7.16 5.00
N ALA A 99 -6.79 -7.42 4.61
CA ALA A 99 -7.94 -6.63 5.04
C ALA A 99 -8.10 -6.55 6.56
N SER A 100 -7.72 -7.58 7.33
CA SER A 100 -7.88 -7.56 8.79
C SER A 100 -7.00 -6.54 9.50
N PHE A 101 -6.01 -6.00 8.80
CA PHE A 101 -5.06 -5.00 9.29
C PHE A 101 -5.41 -3.58 8.86
N VAL A 102 -6.42 -3.43 7.99
CA VAL A 102 -6.92 -2.13 7.53
C VAL A 102 -7.93 -1.58 8.54
N THR A 103 -7.84 -0.29 8.82
CA THR A 103 -8.75 0.43 9.72
C THR A 103 -9.04 1.82 9.16
N GLU A 104 -9.84 2.64 9.85
CA GLU A 104 -10.05 4.04 9.49
C GLU A 104 -8.74 4.85 9.35
N ARG A 105 -7.67 4.51 10.08
CA ARG A 105 -6.36 5.20 9.98
C ARG A 105 -5.61 4.90 8.69
N THR A 106 -6.01 3.85 7.97
CA THR A 106 -5.47 3.59 6.65
C THR A 106 -5.83 4.70 5.66
N LEU A 107 -6.86 5.51 5.92
CA LEU A 107 -7.19 6.66 5.06
C LEU A 107 -6.13 7.77 5.10
N ASP A 108 -5.47 7.95 6.24
CA ASP A 108 -4.46 8.99 6.44
C ASP A 108 -3.31 8.90 5.41
N ILE A 109 -2.94 7.68 4.96
CA ILE A 109 -1.90 7.56 3.92
C ILE A 109 -2.38 8.13 2.59
N PHE A 110 -3.67 8.00 2.28
CA PHE A 110 -4.22 8.59 1.06
C PHE A 110 -4.21 10.10 1.16
N ASP A 111 -4.62 10.68 2.29
CA ASP A 111 -4.54 12.13 2.52
C ASP A 111 -3.10 12.64 2.39
N VAL A 112 -2.12 11.92 2.95
CA VAL A 112 -0.69 12.24 2.82
C VAL A 112 -0.20 12.12 1.38
N LEU A 113 -0.59 11.06 0.67
CA LEU A 113 -0.21 10.83 -0.72
C LEU A 113 -0.84 11.85 -1.67
N THR A 114 -1.86 12.58 -1.23
CA THR A 114 -2.68 13.37 -2.14
C THR A 114 -2.73 14.85 -1.85
N LEU A 115 -2.54 15.33 -0.61
CA LEU A 115 -2.82 16.70 -0.15
C LEU A 115 -4.28 17.21 -0.45
N ASP A 116 -5.05 16.50 -1.30
CA ASP A 116 -6.39 16.76 -1.84
C ASP A 116 -7.09 15.45 -2.34
N GLY A 117 -6.81 14.30 -1.72
CA GLY A 117 -7.16 12.95 -2.24
C GLY A 117 -8.61 12.54 -2.20
N LYS A 118 -9.42 13.34 -1.51
CA LYS A 118 -10.82 13.08 -1.26
C LYS A 118 -11.64 12.99 -2.55
N GLU A 119 -11.32 13.81 -3.55
CA GLU A 119 -12.01 13.80 -4.85
C GLU A 119 -11.57 12.63 -5.73
N ARG A 120 -10.30 12.24 -5.67
CA ARG A 120 -9.75 11.14 -6.47
C ARG A 120 -10.21 9.76 -5.99
N ALA A 121 -10.38 9.58 -4.69
CA ALA A 121 -11.01 8.37 -4.15
C ALA A 121 -12.48 8.25 -4.57
N GLN A 122 -13.22 9.37 -4.64
CA GLN A 122 -14.60 9.39 -5.14
C GLN A 122 -14.69 9.08 -6.63
N LEU A 123 -13.76 9.61 -7.45
CA LEU A 123 -13.67 9.27 -8.88
C LEU A 123 -13.34 7.79 -9.11
N PHE A 124 -12.39 7.23 -8.37
CA PHE A 124 -12.04 5.80 -8.46
C PHE A 124 -13.23 4.89 -8.12
N LEU A 125 -14.03 5.25 -7.11
CA LEU A 125 -15.25 4.52 -6.75
C LEU A 125 -16.36 4.67 -7.81
N SER A 126 -16.42 5.80 -8.51
CA SER A 126 -17.34 5.97 -9.64
C SER A 126 -16.90 5.20 -10.89
N GLU A 127 -15.60 5.10 -11.18
CA GLU A 127 -15.05 4.31 -12.30
C GLU A 127 -15.27 2.80 -12.08
N LEU A 128 -15.15 2.31 -10.84
CA LEU A 128 -15.51 0.93 -10.48
C LEU A 128 -17.02 0.64 -10.60
N SER A 129 -17.86 1.68 -10.64
CA SER A 129 -19.30 1.56 -10.90
C SER A 129 -19.64 1.60 -12.40
N ASP A 130 -18.79 2.25 -13.20
CA ASP A 130 -19.00 2.47 -14.64
C ASP A 130 -18.26 1.48 -15.55
N ASP A 131 -17.35 0.63 -15.04
CA ASP A 131 -16.71 -0.45 -15.81
C ASP A 131 -17.64 -1.63 -16.18
N GLY A 132 -18.96 -1.41 -16.09
CA GLY A 132 -19.96 -2.11 -16.90
C GLY A 132 -20.16 -1.52 -18.32
N ALA A 133 -19.59 -0.36 -18.65
CA ALA A 133 -19.83 0.30 -19.94
C ALA A 133 -18.73 1.31 -20.37
N GLY A 134 -17.69 0.82 -21.03
CA GLY A 134 -17.14 1.54 -22.21
C GLY A 134 -15.98 2.53 -22.01
N ILE A 135 -14.78 2.02 -22.27
CA ILE A 135 -13.53 2.74 -22.62
C ILE A 135 -13.76 3.94 -23.53
N ARG A 136 -13.18 5.13 -23.24
CA ARG A 136 -12.49 6.01 -24.23
C ARG A 136 -11.33 6.84 -23.66
N LYS A 137 -10.27 6.89 -24.46
CA LYS A 137 -8.95 7.51 -24.21
C LYS A 137 -8.94 9.03 -24.41
N GLY A 138 -8.14 9.72 -23.58
CA GLY A 138 -7.16 10.72 -24.03
C GLY A 138 -7.58 12.19 -24.04
N GLN A 139 -7.14 12.96 -23.05
CA GLN A 139 -6.46 14.26 -23.22
C GLN A 139 -5.95 14.77 -21.87
N VAL A 140 -4.66 15.09 -21.77
CA VAL A 140 -4.06 15.65 -20.55
C VAL A 140 -4.36 17.15 -20.53
N ARG A 141 -4.99 17.61 -19.45
CA ARG A 141 -5.26 19.02 -19.14
C ARG A 141 -4.53 19.37 -17.87
N ASP A 142 -4.11 20.63 -17.73
CA ASP A 142 -3.46 21.08 -16.50
C ASP A 142 -4.44 21.08 -15.31
N PHE A 143 -3.92 21.29 -14.10
CA PHE A 143 -4.69 21.28 -12.85
C PHE A 143 -5.82 22.33 -12.79
N ARG A 144 -5.91 23.26 -13.75
CA ARG A 144 -6.99 24.25 -13.86
C ARG A 144 -7.90 24.03 -15.07
N GLY A 145 -7.75 22.90 -15.77
CA GLY A 145 -8.59 22.53 -16.90
C GLY A 145 -8.24 23.25 -18.20
N ASN A 146 -7.14 23.99 -18.26
CA ASN A 146 -6.68 24.62 -19.48
C ASN A 146 -5.81 23.65 -20.29
N VAL A 147 -5.81 23.83 -21.61
CA VAL A 147 -4.89 23.12 -22.50
C VAL A 147 -3.51 23.72 -22.27
N GLU A 148 -2.62 22.97 -21.64
CA GLU A 148 -1.28 23.44 -21.31
C GLU A 148 -0.47 23.62 -22.61
N VAL A 149 -0.22 24.87 -23.00
CA VAL A 149 0.75 25.20 -24.06
C VAL A 149 2.11 25.32 -23.37
N PRO A 150 3.12 24.52 -23.73
CA PRO A 150 4.38 24.47 -22.99
C PRO A 150 5.14 25.81 -23.07
N PRO A 151 5.70 26.32 -21.96
CA PRO A 151 6.43 27.60 -21.94
C PRO A 151 7.84 27.48 -22.57
N PRO A 152 8.39 28.58 -23.13
CA PRO A 152 9.68 28.57 -23.81
C PRO A 152 10.85 28.56 -22.81
N TYR A 153 11.84 27.70 -23.06
CA TYR A 153 13.02 27.50 -22.21
C TYR A 153 13.90 28.77 -22.07
N PRO A 154 14.40 29.10 -20.87
CA PRO A 154 15.53 30.01 -20.71
C PRO A 154 16.85 29.27 -20.43
N HIS A 155 17.92 29.92 -20.88
CA HIS A 155 19.22 29.37 -21.25
C HIS A 155 20.15 28.96 -20.09
N THR A 156 20.98 27.97 -20.39
CA THR A 156 22.13 27.50 -19.60
C THR A 156 23.15 28.61 -19.36
N HIS A 157 23.58 28.81 -18.11
CA HIS A 157 24.82 29.54 -17.83
C HIS A 157 25.83 28.64 -17.12
N ASN A 158 26.96 28.45 -17.80
CA ASN A 158 28.15 27.70 -17.38
C ASN A 158 28.87 28.35 -16.17
N SER A 159 29.61 27.48 -15.46
CA SER A 159 30.58 27.62 -14.33
C SER A 159 31.67 28.72 -14.50
N PRO A 160 32.76 28.89 -13.67
CA PRO A 160 33.30 28.05 -12.56
C PRO A 160 34.05 28.77 -11.37
N SER A 161 34.61 27.93 -10.49
CA SER A 161 35.88 28.05 -9.73
C SER A 161 35.92 28.83 -8.39
N LYS A 162 36.23 28.11 -7.31
CA LYS A 162 37.56 28.05 -6.68
C LYS A 162 37.70 26.81 -5.79
#